data_AF-A0A2V8V105-F1
#
_entry.id   AF-A0A2V8V105-F1
#
_cell.length_a   1.000
_cell.length_b   1.000
_cell.length_c   1.000
_cell.angle_alpha   90.00
_cell.angle_beta   90.00
_cell.angle_gamma   90.00
#
_symmetry.space_group_name_H-M   'P 1'
#
loop_
_entity.id
_entity.type
_entity.pdbx_description
1 polymer ?
#
loop_
_entity_poly.entity_id
_entity_poly.type
_entity_poly.pdbx_seq_one_letter_code
_entity_poly.pdbx_strand_id
1 'polypeptide(L)' 'MPQLQLPIFPAGVTEINSQIAVQKDASAVWYIYGHVPVFQHAEGDVQIFRMFTSQLIASGTVKPKEIVRT' A
#
# COMPACT_ATOMS: atom_id res chain seq x y z
N MET A 1 12.76 -15.20 21.65
CA MET A 1 11.70 -14.28 21.16
C MET A 1 12.12 -13.80 19.78
N PRO A 2 11.28 -13.88 18.73
CA PRO A 2 11.66 -13.40 17.41
C PRO A 2 11.70 -11.86 17.41
N GLN A 3 12.81 -11.29 16.95
CA GLN A 3 13.00 -9.85 16.79
C GLN A 3 11.97 -9.32 15.78
N LEU A 4 11.27 -8.23 16.12
CA LEU A 4 10.44 -7.50 15.15
C LEU A 4 11.37 -6.86 14.12
N GLN A 5 11.49 -7.46 12.93
CA GLN A 5 12.18 -6.80 11.83
C GLN A 5 11.30 -5.65 11.36
N LEU A 6 11.84 -4.43 11.40
CA LEU A 6 11.22 -3.30 10.72
C LEU A 6 11.17 -3.65 9.23
N PRO A 7 10.01 -3.54 8.56
CA PRO A 7 9.93 -3.67 7.13
C PRO A 7 10.79 -2.56 6.54
N ILE A 8 11.91 -2.93 5.90
CA ILE A 8 12.73 -1.98 5.17
C ILE A 8 12.05 -1.82 3.82
N PHE A 9 11.14 -0.87 3.70
CA PHE A 9 10.60 -0.56 2.39
C PHE A 9 11.70 0.06 1.49
N PRO A 10 11.61 -0.12 0.15
CA PRO A 10 12.49 0.58 -0.77
C PRO A 10 12.42 2.10 -0.58
N ALA A 11 13.52 2.81 -0.80
CA ALA A 11 13.51 4.27 -0.73
C ALA A 11 12.54 4.85 -1.78
N GLY A 12 11.78 5.89 -1.40
CA GLY A 12 10.85 6.58 -2.30
C GLY A 12 9.40 6.06 -2.29
N VAL A 13 9.06 5.16 -1.36
CA VAL A 13 7.68 4.74 -1.13
C VAL A 13 7.11 5.41 0.13
N THR A 14 5.79 5.52 0.19
CA THR A 14 5.06 6.00 1.38
C THR A 14 4.44 4.81 2.08
N GLU A 15 4.82 4.56 3.33
CA GLU A 15 4.27 3.45 4.11
C GLU A 15 2.83 3.75 4.52
N ILE A 16 1.90 2.84 4.22
CA ILE A 16 0.54 2.87 4.76
C ILE A 16 0.57 2.29 6.18
N ASN A 17 1.29 1.18 6.34
CA ASN A 17 1.59 0.54 7.63
C ASN A 17 2.84 -0.34 7.50
N SER A 18 3.14 -1.16 8.52
CA SER A 18 4.30 -2.05 8.55
C SER A 18 4.22 -3.25 7.59
N GLN A 19 3.24 -3.33 6.69
CA GLN A 19 3.11 -4.45 5.76
C GLN A 19 2.96 -3.98 4.32
N ILE A 20 2.34 -2.82 4.13
CA ILE A 20 2.06 -2.27 2.81
C ILE A 20 2.51 -0.82 2.68
N ALA A 21 3.09 -0.51 1.53
CA ALA A 21 3.46 0.83 1.10
C ALA A 21 2.86 1.14 -0.26
N VAL A 22 2.77 2.43 -0.56
CA VAL A 22 2.32 2.96 -1.84
C VAL A 22 3.44 3.78 -2.48
N GLN A 23 3.61 3.64 -3.78
CA GLN A 23 4.48 4.48 -4.58
C GLN A 23 3.68 5.07 -5.73
N LYS A 24 3.91 6.35 -6.04
CA LYS A 24 3.30 7.02 -7.19
C LYS A 24 4.38 7.47 -8.16
N ASP A 25 4.16 7.20 -9.44
CA ASP A 25 4.91 7.81 -10.54
C ASP A 25 3.96 8.65 -11.43
N ALA A 26 4.46 9.17 -12.55
CA ALA A 26 3.67 10.05 -13.44
C ALA A 26 2.49 9.36 -14.14
N SER A 27 2.39 8.03 -14.07
CA SER A 27 1.41 7.22 -14.80
C SER A 27 0.57 6.33 -13.90
N ALA A 28 1.12 5.87 -12.77
CA ALA A 28 0.53 4.81 -11.97
C ALA A 28 0.78 4.98 -10.46
N VAL A 29 -0.11 4.35 -9.70
CA VAL A 29 -0.02 4.12 -8.26
C VAL A 29 0.24 2.64 -8.05
N TRP A 30 1.32 2.32 -7.36
CA TRP A 30 1.78 0.97 -7.05
C TRP A 30 1.61 0.66 -5.58
N TYR A 31 1.12 -0.54 -5.27
CA TYR A 31 1.01 -1.06 -3.91
C TYR A 31 2.03 -2.17 -3.72
N ILE A 32 2.83 -2.04 -2.67
CA ILE A 32 3.99 -2.89 -2.40
C ILE A 32 3.79 -3.55 -1.05
N TYR A 33 3.79 -4.88 -1.01
CA TYR A 33 3.78 -5.66 0.22
C TYR A 33 5.22 -6.09 0.53
N GLY A 34 5.84 -5.47 1.54
CA GLY A 34 7.28 -5.58 1.78
C GLY A 34 8.12 -5.07 0.59
N HIS A 35 8.63 -5.99 -0.24
CA HIS A 35 9.40 -5.68 -1.45
C HIS A 35 8.71 -6.09 -2.76
N VAL A 36 7.49 -6.63 -2.67
CA VAL A 36 6.79 -7.21 -3.83
C VAL A 36 5.67 -6.26 -4.28
N PRO A 37 5.70 -5.74 -5.52
CA PRO A 37 4.55 -5.06 -6.09
C PRO A 37 3.39 -6.06 -6.21
N VAL A 38 2.27 -5.78 -5.55
CA VAL A 38 1.10 -6.67 -5.52
C VAL A 38 -0.04 -6.16 -6.38
N PHE A 39 -0.09 -4.86 -6.63
CA PHE A 39 -1.12 -4.25 -7.46
C PHE A 39 -0.69 -2.87 -7.98
N GLN A 40 -1.29 -2.45 -9.09
CA GLN A 40 -1.13 -1.10 -9.61
C GLN A 40 -2.40 -0.63 -10.32
N HIS A 41 -2.60 0.69 -10.38
CA HIS A 41 -3.61 1.32 -11.21
C HIS A 41 -3.15 2.68 -11.72
N ALA A 42 -3.83 3.22 -12.73
CA ALA A 42 -3.56 4.58 -13.20
C ALA A 42 -3.88 5.61 -12.11
N GLU A 43 -3.10 6.70 -12.00
CA GLU A 43 -3.26 7.71 -10.93
C GLU A 43 -4.70 8.25 -10.81
N GLY A 44 -5.37 8.48 -11.94
CA GLY A 44 -6.73 9.01 -11.98
C GLY A 44 -7.85 7.97 -11.84
N ASP A 45 -7.53 6.68 -11.74
CA ASP A 45 -8.53 5.62 -11.67
C ASP A 45 -9.07 5.43 -10.26
N VAL A 46 -9.99 6.32 -9.88
CA VAL A 46 -10.63 6.33 -8.55
C VAL A 46 -11.47 5.07 -8.32
N GLN A 47 -12.00 4.45 -9.38
CA GLN A 47 -12.79 3.22 -9.24
C GLN A 47 -11.90 2.06 -8.80
N ILE A 48 -10.76 1.88 -9.46
CA ILE A 48 -9.82 0.83 -9.10
C ILE A 48 -9.16 1.10 -7.76
N PHE A 49 -8.84 2.35 -7.44
CA PHE A 49 -8.41 2.76 -6.10
C PHE A 49 -9.39 2.28 -5.03
N ARG A 50 -10.70 2.59 -5.18
CA ARG A 50 -11.74 2.21 -4.23
C ARG A 50 -11.88 0.70 -4.11
N MET A 51 -11.87 -0.01 -5.24
CA MET A 51 -11.97 -1.47 -5.25
C MET A 51 -10.81 -2.10 -4.46
N PHE A 52 -9.57 -1.74 -4.78
CA PHE A 52 -8.40 -2.39 -4.20
C PHE A 52 -8.24 -2.05 -2.71
N THR A 53 -8.42 -0.78 -2.34
CA THR A 53 -8.40 -0.36 -0.93
C THR A 53 -9.50 -1.03 -0.10
N SER A 54 -10.69 -1.22 -0.67
CA SER A 54 -11.77 -1.98 -0.02
C SER A 54 -11.38 -3.44 0.21
N GLN A 55 -10.70 -4.06 -0.75
CA GLN A 55 -10.21 -5.44 -0.60
C GLN A 55 -9.16 -5.55 0.52
N LEU A 56 -8.22 -4.60 0.62
CA LEU A 56 -7.22 -4.54 1.70
C LEU A 56 -7.86 -4.36 3.09
N ILE A 57 -8.95 -3.59 3.16
CA ILE A 57 -9.72 -3.43 4.39
C ILE A 57 -10.46 -4.73 4.74
N ALA A 58 -11.13 -5.34 3.76
CA ALA A 58 -11.88 -6.57 3.95
C ALA A 58 -10.98 -7.76 4.35
N SER A 59 -9.73 -7.80 3.86
CA SER A 59 -8.74 -8.81 4.25
C SER A 59 -8.08 -8.54 5.60
N GLY A 60 -8.32 -7.38 6.21
CA GLY A 60 -7.68 -6.95 7.46
C GLY A 60 -6.21 -6.54 7.31
N THR A 61 -5.71 -6.41 6.08
CA THR A 61 -4.33 -5.98 5.79
C THR A 61 -4.10 -4.50 6.11
N VAL A 62 -5.16 -3.68 5.96
CA VAL A 62 -5.13 -2.24 6.22
C VAL A 62 -6.39 -1.82 6.97
N LYS A 63 -6.28 -0.84 7.88
CA LYS A 63 -7.43 -0.18 8.50
C LYS A 63 -7.83 1.07 7.72
N PRO A 64 -9.12 1.43 7.64
CA PRO A 64 -9.54 2.66 6.93
C PRO A 64 -8.78 3.93 7.37
N LYS A 65 -8.47 4.05 8.67
CA LYS A 65 -7.69 5.18 9.20
C LYS A 65 -6.25 5.27 8.68
N GLU A 66 -5.66 4.15 8.26
CA GLU A 66 -4.29 4.09 7.74
C GLU A 66 -4.27 4.65 6.31
N ILE A 67 -5.28 4.32 5.51
CA ILE A 67 -5.46 4.87 4.16
C ILE A 67 -5.67 6.39 4.19
N VAL A 68 -6.51 6.89 5.11
CA VAL A 68 -6.79 8.34 5.22
C VAL A 68 -5.58 9.16 5.69
N ARG A 69 -4.62 8.53 6.37
CA ARG A 69 -3.42 9.20 6.92
C ARG A 69 -2.23 9.22 5.96
N THR A 70 -2.31 8.44 4.88
CA THR A 70 -1.27 8.32 3.85
C THR A 70 -1.56 9.33 2.75
#